data_AF-A0A2E9B8N5-F1
#
_entry.id   AF-A0A2E9B8N5-F1
#
_cell.length_a   1.000
_cell.length_b   1.000
_cell.length_c   1.000
_cell.angle_alpha   90.00
_cell.angle_beta   90.00
_cell.angle_gamma   90.00
#
_symmetry.space_group_name_H-M   'P 1'
#
loop_
_entity.id
_entity.type
_entity.pdbx_description
1 polymer ?
#
loop_
_entity_poly.entity_id
_entity_poly.type
_entity_poly.pdbx_seq_one_letter_code
_entity_poly.pdbx_strand_id
1 'polypeptide(L)'
;MALIGFDEYHMGPSMANPDADGLSSLAKILEKSNHKLEMIQDEYDITQELPWDVIVIPFPKEKFSVEEMMALQTHLRSGKSILLLAEWGDLYGHVDYLNELTKTFGIEIQKDRVTDHQQHITKKMELGGVVLGEKEVPHYVKITNFAEHEITSGVNQLIYFSGCSLKISEPAFTIAATSESSFGDIDLDSELDDDEIQGELTIAAASEINGRLFVI
;
A
#
# COMPACT_ATOMS: atom_id res chain seq x y z
N MET A 1 -23.77 2.57 3.35
CA MET A 1 -23.50 1.28 2.71
C MET A 1 -22.80 1.60 1.41
N ALA A 2 -21.61 1.04 1.19
CA ALA A 2 -20.80 1.30 -0.01
C ALA A 2 -20.63 0.00 -0.81
N LEU A 3 -20.50 0.12 -2.12
CA LEU A 3 -20.08 -0.93 -3.03
C LEU A 3 -18.56 -0.87 -3.20
N ILE A 4 -17.86 -1.93 -2.83
CA ILE A 4 -16.39 -1.97 -2.82
C ILE A 4 -15.92 -3.05 -3.79
N GLY A 5 -15.09 -2.65 -4.75
CA GLY A 5 -14.48 -3.55 -5.72
C GLY A 5 -13.05 -3.90 -5.33
N PHE A 6 -12.72 -5.18 -5.29
CA PHE A 6 -11.35 -5.66 -5.14
C PHE A 6 -10.79 -6.03 -6.52
N ASP A 7 -9.71 -5.39 -6.92
CA ASP A 7 -9.03 -5.64 -8.20
C ASP A 7 -8.25 -6.96 -8.16
N GLU A 8 -8.92 -8.03 -8.57
CA GLU A 8 -8.35 -9.38 -8.67
C GLU A 8 -7.72 -9.62 -10.05
N TYR A 9 -8.08 -8.83 -11.07
CA TYR A 9 -7.55 -8.96 -12.42
C TYR A 9 -6.07 -8.57 -12.44
N HIS A 10 -5.73 -7.40 -11.88
CA HIS A 10 -4.35 -6.90 -11.95
C HIS A 10 -3.40 -7.55 -10.94
N MET A 11 -3.91 -8.15 -9.86
CA MET A 11 -3.10 -8.81 -8.82
C MET A 11 -3.08 -10.35 -8.94
N GLY A 12 -4.15 -10.94 -9.48
CA GLY A 12 -4.56 -12.32 -9.17
C GLY A 12 -5.35 -12.39 -7.86
N PRO A 13 -5.77 -13.58 -7.40
CA PRO A 13 -6.59 -13.71 -6.20
C PRO A 13 -5.89 -13.08 -5.01
N SER A 14 -6.53 -12.09 -4.41
CA SER A 14 -6.05 -11.24 -3.33
C SER A 14 -6.97 -11.38 -2.13
N MET A 15 -8.30 -11.47 -2.28
CA MET A 15 -9.19 -11.73 -1.14
C MET A 15 -9.10 -13.17 -0.62
N ALA A 16 -8.85 -14.15 -1.50
CA ALA A 16 -8.94 -15.58 -1.15
C ALA A 16 -7.58 -16.29 -1.04
N ASN A 17 -6.47 -15.57 -1.16
CA ASN A 17 -5.16 -16.17 -1.33
C ASN A 17 -4.46 -16.48 0.01
N PRO A 18 -4.29 -17.77 0.35
CA PRO A 18 -3.62 -18.20 1.57
C PRO A 18 -2.08 -18.09 1.49
N ASP A 19 -1.51 -17.97 0.30
CA ASP A 19 -0.05 -17.95 0.08
C ASP A 19 0.55 -16.53 0.11
N ALA A 20 -0.30 -15.50 0.06
CA ALA A 20 0.11 -14.09 -0.04
C ALA A 20 -0.55 -13.18 1.01
N ASP A 21 -0.92 -13.73 2.18
CA ASP A 21 -1.59 -12.97 3.26
C ASP A 21 -2.75 -12.10 2.74
N GLY A 22 -3.59 -12.71 1.89
CA GLY A 22 -4.65 -12.01 1.17
C GLY A 22 -5.61 -11.20 2.06
N LEU A 23 -6.38 -10.32 1.43
CA LEU A 23 -7.28 -9.36 2.08
C LEU A 23 -8.57 -9.98 2.65
N SER A 24 -8.61 -11.29 2.91
CA SER A 24 -9.78 -12.00 3.46
C SER A 24 -10.24 -11.42 4.81
N SER A 25 -9.29 -10.99 5.65
CA SER A 25 -9.58 -10.38 6.94
C SER A 25 -10.22 -9.00 6.78
N LEU A 26 -9.71 -8.19 5.84
CA LEU A 26 -10.28 -6.89 5.49
C LEU A 26 -11.69 -7.07 4.92
N ALA A 27 -11.88 -7.99 3.97
CA ALA A 27 -13.17 -8.30 3.38
C ALA A 27 -14.22 -8.66 4.45
N LYS A 28 -13.87 -9.56 5.38
CA LYS A 28 -14.76 -9.93 6.51
C LYS A 28 -15.13 -8.75 7.40
N ILE A 29 -14.20 -7.82 7.64
CA ILE A 29 -14.48 -6.61 8.43
C ILE A 29 -15.46 -5.70 7.69
N LEU A 30 -15.25 -5.50 6.39
CA LEU A 30 -16.11 -4.66 5.55
C LEU A 30 -17.53 -5.23 5.41
N GLU A 31 -17.66 -6.55 5.21
CA GLU A 31 -18.97 -7.23 5.17
C GLU A 31 -19.72 -7.09 6.50
N LYS A 32 -19.02 -7.27 7.63
CA LYS A 32 -19.61 -7.07 8.98
C LYS A 32 -20.06 -5.64 9.21
N SER A 33 -19.40 -4.67 8.58
CA SER A 33 -19.79 -3.26 8.56
C SER A 33 -20.87 -2.93 7.53
N ASN A 34 -21.52 -3.95 6.95
CA ASN A 34 -22.65 -3.85 6.02
C ASN A 34 -22.30 -3.13 4.71
N HIS A 35 -21.08 -3.35 4.20
CA HIS A 35 -20.68 -3.01 2.83
C HIS A 35 -20.91 -4.18 1.88
N LYS A 36 -21.13 -3.89 0.59
CA LYS A 36 -21.22 -4.90 -0.47
C LYS A 36 -19.86 -5.01 -1.15
N LEU A 37 -19.34 -6.24 -1.28
CA LEU A 37 -18.06 -6.50 -1.92
C LEU A 37 -18.25 -7.18 -3.28
N GLU A 38 -17.41 -6.81 -4.25
CA GLU A 38 -17.33 -7.46 -5.56
C GLU A 38 -15.86 -7.73 -5.91
N MET A 39 -15.62 -8.89 -6.53
CA MET A 39 -14.34 -9.22 -7.15
C MET A 39 -14.34 -8.73 -8.59
N ILE A 40 -13.34 -7.95 -8.96
CA ILE A 40 -13.12 -7.47 -10.32
C ILE A 40 -12.15 -8.45 -10.97
N GLN A 41 -12.67 -9.35 -11.81
CA GLN A 41 -11.91 -10.46 -12.39
C GLN A 41 -11.50 -10.24 -13.85
N ASP A 42 -11.95 -9.14 -14.44
CA ASP A 42 -11.70 -8.73 -15.82
C ASP A 42 -11.18 -7.28 -15.83
N GLU A 43 -10.65 -6.83 -16.96
CA GLU A 43 -10.33 -5.41 -17.20
C GLU A 43 -11.52 -4.52 -16.86
N TYR A 44 -11.24 -3.27 -16.46
CA TYR A 44 -12.32 -2.35 -16.14
C TYR A 44 -13.19 -2.08 -17.37
N ASP A 45 -14.51 -2.09 -17.19
CA ASP A 45 -15.45 -1.64 -18.22
C ASP A 45 -15.39 -0.11 -18.35
N ILE A 46 -14.49 0.36 -19.22
CA ILE A 46 -14.25 1.77 -19.54
C ILE A 46 -15.37 2.41 -20.37
N THR A 47 -16.41 1.65 -20.77
CA THR A 47 -17.52 2.20 -21.57
C THR A 47 -18.51 3.00 -20.73
N GLN A 48 -18.45 2.86 -19.41
CA GLN A 48 -19.29 3.53 -18.43
C GLN A 48 -18.47 3.96 -17.21
N GLU A 49 -19.08 4.76 -16.33
CA GLU A 49 -18.44 5.08 -15.06
C GLU A 49 -18.28 3.82 -14.20
N LEU A 50 -17.09 3.64 -13.61
CA LEU A 50 -16.82 2.50 -12.73
C LEU A 50 -17.82 2.49 -11.56
N PRO A 51 -18.56 1.39 -11.32
CA PRO A 51 -19.74 1.38 -10.47
C PRO A 51 -19.42 1.46 -8.97
N TRP A 52 -18.22 1.06 -8.55
CA TRP A 52 -17.83 0.98 -7.14
C TRP A 52 -17.76 2.36 -6.48
N ASP A 53 -17.97 2.45 -5.17
CA ASP A 53 -17.72 3.65 -4.37
C ASP A 53 -16.25 3.71 -3.92
N VAL A 54 -15.65 2.52 -3.71
CA VAL A 54 -14.23 2.34 -3.41
C VAL A 54 -13.67 1.21 -4.27
N ILE A 55 -12.53 1.44 -4.88
CA ILE A 55 -11.72 0.40 -5.53
C ILE A 55 -10.51 0.11 -4.65
N VAL A 56 -10.30 -1.15 -4.30
CA VAL A 56 -9.11 -1.65 -3.62
C VAL A 56 -8.21 -2.27 -4.69
N ILE A 57 -7.01 -1.73 -4.85
CA ILE A 57 -5.99 -2.19 -5.79
C ILE A 57 -4.83 -2.78 -4.96
N PRO A 58 -4.85 -4.09 -4.68
CA PRO A 58 -3.89 -4.73 -3.81
C PRO A 58 -2.65 -5.13 -4.60
N PHE A 59 -1.61 -4.28 -4.61
CA PHE A 59 -0.31 -4.64 -5.17
C PHE A 59 -0.38 -5.19 -6.62
N PRO A 60 -0.81 -4.36 -7.58
CA PRO A 60 -1.05 -4.81 -8.95
C PRO A 60 0.25 -5.29 -9.60
N LYS A 61 0.21 -6.47 -10.21
CA LYS A 61 1.32 -7.10 -10.95
C LYS A 61 1.21 -6.86 -12.45
N GLU A 62 -0.01 -6.78 -12.95
CA GLU A 62 -0.31 -6.46 -14.34
C GLU A 62 -0.47 -4.95 -14.53
N LYS A 63 -0.06 -4.45 -15.70
CA LYS A 63 -0.17 -3.04 -16.05
C LYS A 63 -1.61 -2.70 -16.44
N PHE A 64 -2.09 -1.57 -15.97
CA PHE A 64 -3.32 -0.97 -16.48
C PHE A 64 -3.07 -0.41 -17.89
N SER A 65 -4.09 -0.50 -18.74
CA SER A 65 -4.14 0.26 -19.97
C SER A 65 -4.25 1.77 -19.71
N VAL A 66 -4.00 2.58 -20.74
CA VAL A 66 -4.13 4.05 -20.65
C VAL A 66 -5.59 4.42 -20.33
N GLU A 67 -6.54 3.71 -20.94
CA GLU A 67 -7.97 3.91 -20.74
C GLU A 67 -8.40 3.58 -19.30
N GLU A 68 -7.87 2.49 -18.73
CA GLU A 68 -8.11 2.13 -17.33
C GLU A 68 -7.55 3.19 -16.37
N MET A 69 -6.33 3.67 -16.61
CA MET A 69 -5.74 4.75 -15.82
C MET A 69 -6.61 6.02 -15.88
N MET A 70 -7.13 6.38 -17.06
CA MET A 70 -8.06 7.49 -17.22
C MET A 70 -9.38 7.25 -16.49
N ALA A 71 -9.89 6.02 -16.47
CA ALA A 71 -11.09 5.65 -15.74
C ALA A 71 -10.89 5.76 -14.22
N LEU A 72 -9.76 5.30 -13.68
CA LEU A 72 -9.39 5.44 -12.26
C LEU A 72 -9.22 6.90 -11.84
N GLN A 73 -8.57 7.72 -12.66
CA GLN A 73 -8.48 9.16 -12.42
C GLN A 73 -9.87 9.82 -12.43
N THR A 74 -10.75 9.41 -13.35
CA THR A 74 -12.12 9.91 -13.43
C THR A 74 -12.94 9.50 -12.21
N HIS A 75 -12.76 8.27 -11.73
CA HIS A 75 -13.37 7.75 -10.51
C HIS A 75 -13.00 8.60 -9.28
N LEU A 76 -11.71 8.92 -9.10
CA LEU A 76 -11.29 9.84 -8.04
C LEU A 76 -11.86 11.25 -8.22
N ARG A 77 -11.86 11.78 -9.46
CA ARG A 77 -12.38 13.12 -9.75
C ARG A 77 -13.89 13.25 -9.55
N SER A 78 -14.64 12.16 -9.66
CA SER A 78 -16.09 12.12 -9.42
C SER A 78 -16.48 11.99 -7.94
N GLY A 79 -15.50 11.95 -7.03
CA GLY A 79 -15.73 11.89 -5.59
C GLY A 79 -15.65 10.49 -4.98
N LYS A 80 -15.29 9.48 -5.78
CA LYS A 80 -15.12 8.10 -5.32
C LYS A 80 -13.70 7.85 -4.84
N SER A 81 -13.44 6.68 -4.25
CA SER A 81 -12.18 6.44 -3.54
C SER A 81 -11.36 5.29 -4.10
N ILE A 82 -10.04 5.37 -3.95
CA ILE A 82 -9.12 4.29 -4.27
C ILE A 82 -8.22 4.03 -3.05
N LEU A 83 -8.13 2.77 -2.66
CA LEU A 83 -7.08 2.25 -1.79
C LEU A 83 -6.06 1.53 -2.67
N LEU A 84 -4.84 2.05 -2.74
CA LEU A 84 -3.73 1.45 -3.47
C LEU A 84 -2.70 0.93 -2.47
N LEU A 85 -2.32 -0.34 -2.60
CA LEU A 85 -1.22 -0.93 -1.84
C LEU A 85 -0.02 -1.10 -2.77
N ALA A 86 1.10 -0.44 -2.44
CA ALA A 86 2.36 -0.50 -3.17
C ALA A 86 3.43 -1.16 -2.28
N GLU A 87 4.15 -2.12 -2.84
CA GLU A 87 5.03 -2.99 -2.05
C GLU A 87 6.37 -3.28 -2.75
N TRP A 88 7.40 -3.56 -1.95
CA TRP A 88 8.67 -4.21 -2.34
C TRP A 88 9.48 -3.54 -3.45
N GLY A 89 9.78 -2.24 -3.34
CA GLY A 89 10.86 -1.61 -4.12
C GLY A 89 10.82 -1.89 -5.62
N ASP A 90 9.62 -1.82 -6.22
CA ASP A 90 9.42 -2.04 -7.66
C ASP A 90 9.65 -3.49 -8.15
N LEU A 91 9.42 -4.51 -7.30
CA LEU A 91 9.62 -5.94 -7.63
C LEU A 91 9.03 -6.38 -8.99
N TYR A 92 7.90 -5.82 -9.42
CA TYR A 92 7.25 -6.12 -10.71
C TYR A 92 7.36 -4.99 -11.75
N GLY A 93 8.22 -3.98 -11.51
CA GLY A 93 8.33 -2.82 -12.41
C GLY A 93 7.05 -1.99 -12.46
N HIS A 94 6.30 -1.97 -11.35
CA HIS A 94 5.00 -1.32 -11.23
C HIS A 94 5.00 0.13 -10.77
N VAL A 95 6.07 0.57 -10.10
CA VAL A 95 6.14 1.91 -9.50
C VAL A 95 5.98 2.99 -10.55
N ASP A 96 6.60 2.85 -11.72
CA ASP A 96 6.53 3.88 -12.76
C ASP A 96 5.11 4.10 -13.27
N TYR A 97 4.37 3.02 -13.55
CA TYR A 97 3.00 3.15 -14.06
C TYR A 97 2.01 3.54 -12.96
N LEU A 98 2.18 3.05 -11.73
CA LEU A 98 1.35 3.50 -10.59
C LEU A 98 1.54 4.99 -10.32
N ASN A 99 2.76 5.49 -10.49
CA ASN A 99 3.05 6.92 -10.39
C ASN A 99 2.35 7.77 -11.47
N GLU A 100 1.94 7.20 -12.61
CA GLU A 100 1.09 7.91 -13.59
C GLU A 100 -0.30 8.25 -13.00
N LEU A 101 -0.81 7.40 -12.10
CA LEU A 101 -2.03 7.66 -11.34
C LEU A 101 -1.75 8.61 -10.17
N THR A 102 -0.84 8.22 -9.27
CA THR A 102 -0.72 8.82 -7.93
C THR A 102 -0.07 10.22 -7.91
N LYS A 103 0.87 10.51 -8.82
CA LYS A 103 1.60 11.79 -8.83
C LYS A 103 0.68 12.98 -9.03
N THR A 104 -0.38 12.81 -9.81
CA THR A 104 -1.38 13.87 -10.06
C THR A 104 -2.15 14.25 -8.80
N PHE A 105 -2.10 13.41 -7.77
CA PHE A 105 -2.71 13.63 -6.46
C PHE A 105 -1.68 13.98 -5.38
N GLY A 106 -0.41 14.16 -5.73
CA GLY A 106 0.66 14.54 -4.80
C GLY A 106 1.40 13.39 -4.12
N ILE A 107 1.23 12.15 -4.59
CA ILE A 107 1.87 10.97 -3.99
C ILE A 107 2.79 10.32 -5.02
N GLU A 108 4.08 10.22 -4.72
CA GLU A 108 5.07 9.53 -5.55
C GLU A 108 5.64 8.32 -4.79
N ILE A 109 5.35 7.12 -5.28
CA ILE A 109 5.88 5.86 -4.78
C ILE A 109 7.37 5.78 -5.14
N GLN A 110 8.22 5.50 -4.15
CA GLN A 110 9.66 5.34 -4.36
C GLN A 110 10.01 3.89 -4.73
N LYS A 111 11.17 3.72 -5.39
CA LYS A 111 11.72 2.41 -5.76
C LYS A 111 12.74 1.95 -4.72
N ASP A 112 12.27 1.86 -3.49
CA ASP A 112 13.07 1.45 -2.33
C ASP A 112 12.30 0.43 -1.48
N ARG A 113 12.98 -0.15 -0.49
CA ARG A 113 12.37 -0.93 0.57
C ARG A 113 12.67 -0.24 1.90
N VAL A 114 11.63 0.07 2.65
CA VAL A 114 11.79 0.67 3.98
C VAL A 114 12.46 -0.33 4.92
N THR A 115 13.60 0.10 5.49
CA THR A 115 14.45 -0.72 6.36
C THR A 115 14.81 0.05 7.63
N ASP A 116 14.86 -0.61 8.78
CA ASP A 116 15.29 -0.02 10.05
C ASP A 116 15.99 -1.04 10.96
N HIS A 117 17.22 -0.75 11.39
CA HIS A 117 18.00 -1.62 12.29
C HIS A 117 17.69 -1.45 13.78
N GLN A 118 16.84 -0.49 14.15
CA GLN A 118 16.45 -0.21 15.53
C GLN A 118 14.97 -0.51 15.77
N GLN A 119 14.10 -0.13 14.83
CA GLN A 119 12.65 -0.26 14.90
C GLN A 119 12.14 -1.38 14.00
N HIS A 120 12.62 -2.61 14.19
CA HIS A 120 12.14 -3.77 13.45
C HIS A 120 11.59 -4.89 14.35
N ILE A 121 11.02 -5.92 13.73
CA ILE A 121 10.67 -7.16 14.42
C ILE A 121 11.81 -8.19 14.34
N THR A 122 11.84 -9.05 15.35
CA THR A 122 12.65 -10.26 15.36
C THR A 122 11.73 -11.45 15.11
N LYS A 123 12.06 -12.29 14.12
CA LYS A 123 11.31 -13.52 13.85
C LYS A 123 11.99 -14.72 14.49
N LYS A 124 11.18 -15.61 15.06
CA LYS A 124 11.65 -16.94 15.49
C LYS A 124 11.86 -17.80 14.26
N MET A 125 13.02 -18.43 14.17
CA MET A 125 13.30 -19.44 13.16
C MET A 125 12.91 -20.81 13.72
N GLU A 126 11.91 -21.43 13.12
CA GLU A 126 11.43 -22.76 13.54
C GLU A 126 11.63 -23.78 12.42
N LEU A 127 12.08 -24.97 12.78
CA LEU A 127 12.12 -26.13 11.88
C LEU A 127 11.45 -27.32 12.56
N GLY A 128 10.35 -27.79 12.00
CA GLY A 128 9.58 -28.89 12.58
C GLY A 128 9.02 -28.62 13.97
N GLY A 129 8.68 -27.35 14.28
CA GLY A 129 8.16 -26.93 15.59
C GLY A 129 9.23 -26.74 16.67
N VAL A 130 10.52 -26.81 16.32
CA VAL A 130 11.64 -26.51 17.21
C VAL A 130 12.21 -25.14 16.86
N VAL A 131 12.27 -24.24 17.86
CA VAL A 131 12.91 -22.93 17.73
C VAL A 131 14.42 -23.12 17.62
N LEU A 132 14.97 -22.80 16.46
CA LEU A 132 16.41 -22.86 16.15
C LEU A 132 17.15 -21.58 16.54
N GLY A 133 16.42 -20.47 16.70
CA GLY A 133 16.97 -19.17 17.08
C GLY A 133 16.03 -18.03 16.72
N GLU A 134 16.56 -16.82 16.80
CA GLU A 134 15.87 -15.58 16.45
C GLU A 134 16.68 -14.84 15.39
N LYS A 135 16.00 -14.25 14.41
CA LYS A 135 16.61 -13.49 13.32
C LYS A 135 15.95 -12.11 13.24
N GLU A 136 16.76 -11.07 13.26
CA GLU A 136 16.32 -9.70 12.98
C GLU A 136 15.87 -9.58 11.53
N VAL A 137 14.78 -8.86 11.30
CA VAL A 137 14.20 -8.67 9.98
C VAL A 137 14.01 -7.17 9.75
N PRO A 138 15.08 -6.45 9.37
CA PRO A 138 15.10 -4.99 9.42
C PRO A 138 14.12 -4.33 8.45
N HIS A 139 13.66 -5.04 7.42
CA HIS A 139 12.61 -4.59 6.49
C HIS A 139 11.17 -4.89 6.96
N TYR A 140 10.98 -5.29 8.22
CA TYR A 140 9.67 -5.39 8.87
C TYR A 140 9.63 -4.35 9.99
N VAL A 141 9.34 -3.12 9.59
CA VAL A 141 9.54 -1.94 10.42
C VAL A 141 8.34 -1.70 11.32
N LYS A 142 8.60 -1.36 12.59
CA LYS A 142 7.58 -0.95 13.56
C LYS A 142 7.29 0.53 13.37
N ILE A 143 6.06 0.83 12.98
CA ILE A 143 5.59 2.20 12.77
C ILE A 143 4.80 2.65 13.99
N THR A 144 5.19 3.79 14.54
CA THR A 144 4.53 4.46 15.68
C THR A 144 4.27 5.94 15.44
N ASN A 145 4.82 6.51 14.36
CA ASN A 145 4.64 7.90 13.98
C ASN A 145 3.42 8.02 13.05
N PHE A 146 2.29 8.43 13.63
CA PHE A 146 1.02 8.61 12.95
C PHE A 146 0.60 10.07 13.01
N ALA A 147 0.12 10.62 11.89
CA ALA A 147 -0.55 11.90 11.90
C ALA A 147 -1.86 11.82 12.69
N GLU A 148 -2.28 12.92 13.30
CA GLU A 148 -3.61 13.03 13.92
C GLU A 148 -4.67 12.99 12.81
N HIS A 149 -5.31 11.82 12.64
CA HIS A 149 -6.33 11.60 11.63
C HIS A 149 -7.33 10.52 12.07
N GLU A 150 -8.57 10.55 11.55
CA GLU A 150 -9.58 9.55 11.92
C GLU A 150 -9.15 8.11 11.56
N ILE A 151 -8.41 7.95 10.46
CA ILE A 151 -7.89 6.66 9.96
C ILE A 151 -6.90 6.04 10.97
N THR A 152 -6.12 6.84 11.68
CA THR A 152 -5.11 6.40 12.65
C THR A 152 -5.63 6.37 14.08
N SER A 153 -6.91 6.74 14.29
CA SER A 153 -7.52 6.78 15.61
C SER A 153 -7.51 5.41 16.29
N GLY A 154 -6.85 5.32 17.45
CA GLY A 154 -6.70 4.08 18.20
C GLY A 154 -5.61 3.12 17.69
N VAL A 155 -4.88 3.49 16.63
CA VAL A 155 -3.72 2.75 16.14
C VAL A 155 -2.48 3.26 16.88
N ASN A 156 -1.90 2.41 17.73
CA ASN A 156 -0.68 2.78 18.49
C ASN A 156 0.60 2.29 17.82
N GLN A 157 0.50 1.21 17.05
CA GLN A 157 1.63 0.60 16.35
C GLN A 157 1.11 -0.25 15.19
N LEU A 158 1.82 -0.25 14.06
CA LEU A 158 1.69 -1.25 13.00
C LEU A 158 3.05 -1.82 12.61
N ILE A 159 3.04 -2.97 11.96
CA ILE A 159 4.23 -3.52 11.32
C ILE A 159 4.10 -3.27 9.82
N TYR A 160 5.04 -2.53 9.26
CA TYR A 160 5.14 -2.27 7.83
C TYR A 160 6.09 -3.29 7.21
N PHE A 161 5.56 -4.12 6.33
CA PHE A 161 6.26 -5.29 5.82
C PHE A 161 6.79 -5.04 4.41
N SER A 162 8.11 -4.91 4.27
CA SER A 162 8.81 -4.83 2.97
C SER A 162 8.23 -3.79 2.00
N GLY A 163 7.51 -2.78 2.47
CA GLY A 163 6.92 -1.77 1.62
C GLY A 163 7.92 -0.70 1.21
N CYS A 164 7.54 0.11 0.24
CA CYS A 164 8.32 1.26 -0.24
C CYS A 164 7.98 2.52 0.56
N SER A 165 8.84 3.54 0.46
CA SER A 165 8.53 4.88 0.94
C SER A 165 7.73 5.67 -0.10
N LEU A 166 7.11 6.75 0.37
CA LEU A 166 6.33 7.68 -0.42
C LEU A 166 6.93 9.08 -0.29
N LYS A 167 7.00 9.79 -1.41
CA LYS A 167 7.31 11.21 -1.45
C LYS A 167 6.03 12.00 -1.67
N ILE A 168 5.80 12.96 -0.79
CA ILE A 168 4.53 13.69 -0.71
C ILE A 168 4.71 15.14 -1.15
N SER A 169 3.76 15.62 -1.94
CA SER A 169 3.59 17.03 -2.30
C SER A 169 2.13 17.43 -2.17
N GLU A 170 1.87 18.73 -2.03
CA GLU A 170 0.50 19.23 -2.00
C GLU A 170 -0.26 18.79 -3.28
N PRO A 171 -1.51 18.34 -3.16
CA PRO A 171 -2.39 18.43 -1.98
C PRO A 171 -2.40 17.19 -1.07
N ALA A 172 -1.54 16.20 -1.31
CA ALA A 172 -1.46 15.03 -0.44
C ALA A 172 -0.80 15.36 0.90
N PHE A 173 -1.05 14.50 1.88
CA PHE A 173 -0.47 14.59 3.22
C PHE A 173 -0.14 13.21 3.78
N THR A 174 0.91 13.19 4.60
CA THR A 174 1.37 11.99 5.31
C THR A 174 0.37 11.57 6.39
N ILE A 175 0.04 10.28 6.41
CA ILE A 175 -0.80 9.63 7.43
C ILE A 175 0.06 8.85 8.43
N ALA A 176 1.11 8.19 7.94
CA ALA A 176 2.06 7.45 8.77
C ALA A 176 3.47 7.57 8.18
N ALA A 177 4.46 7.62 9.06
CA ALA A 177 5.87 7.67 8.71
C ALA A 177 6.70 6.75 9.61
N THR A 178 7.89 6.41 9.15
CA THR A 178 8.88 5.67 9.94
C THR A 178 9.56 6.57 10.99
N SER A 179 10.44 5.98 11.80
CA SER A 179 11.34 6.74 12.67
C SER A 179 12.52 7.32 11.91
N GLU A 180 13.21 8.31 12.49
CA GLU A 180 14.43 8.93 11.95
C GLU A 180 15.56 7.92 11.66
N SER A 181 15.56 6.75 12.31
CA SER A 181 16.55 5.69 12.09
C SER A 181 16.35 4.90 10.80
N SER A 182 15.18 4.99 10.16
CA SER A 182 14.85 4.20 8.98
C SER A 182 15.48 4.78 7.73
N PHE A 183 15.65 3.96 6.71
CA PHE A 183 16.14 4.38 5.40
C PHE A 183 15.46 3.59 4.27
N GLY A 184 15.48 4.18 3.08
CA GLY A 184 14.99 3.54 1.86
C GLY A 184 16.12 2.75 1.22
N ASP A 185 16.09 1.43 1.41
CA ASP A 185 17.05 0.46 0.89
C ASP A 185 16.78 0.21 -0.60
N ILE A 186 17.66 0.68 -1.49
CA ILE A 186 17.46 0.69 -2.95
C ILE A 186 17.94 -0.65 -3.55
N ASP A 187 19.04 -1.21 -3.06
CA ASP A 187 19.66 -2.40 -3.64
C ASP A 187 19.25 -3.72 -2.94
N LEU A 188 18.50 -3.58 -1.84
CA LEU A 188 17.86 -4.62 -1.04
C LEU A 188 18.81 -5.44 -0.16
N ASP A 189 20.02 -4.95 0.12
CA ASP A 189 21.00 -5.62 0.99
C ASP A 189 20.79 -5.35 2.50
N SER A 190 19.91 -4.41 2.83
CA SER A 190 19.63 -3.93 4.20
C SER A 190 20.80 -3.24 4.89
N GLU A 191 21.77 -2.71 4.17
CA GLU A 191 22.82 -1.81 4.64
C GLU A 191 22.50 -0.38 4.19
N LEU A 192 22.92 0.63 4.96
CA LEU A 192 22.67 2.02 4.58
C LEU A 192 23.83 2.52 3.71
N ASP A 193 23.52 2.92 2.50
CA ASP A 193 24.49 3.44 1.53
C ASP A 193 24.47 4.98 1.38
N ASP A 194 25.52 5.53 0.74
CA ASP A 194 25.71 6.98 0.56
C ASP A 194 24.64 7.63 -0.34
N ASP A 195 24.01 6.86 -1.23
CA ASP A 195 22.94 7.32 -2.13
C ASP A 195 21.52 7.05 -1.60
N GLU A 196 21.42 6.48 -0.41
CA GLU A 196 20.17 6.19 0.26
C GLU A 196 19.78 7.28 1.26
N ILE A 197 18.47 7.47 1.43
CA ILE A 197 17.94 8.51 2.30
C ILE A 197 17.54 7.89 3.62
N GLN A 198 18.23 8.30 4.70
CA GLN A 198 17.83 8.03 6.07
C GLN A 198 16.94 9.14 6.63
N GLY A 199 15.91 8.77 7.37
CA GLY A 199 15.04 9.70 8.09
C GLY A 199 13.63 9.17 8.29
N GLU A 200 12.71 10.08 8.64
CA GLU A 200 11.28 9.78 8.68
C GLU A 200 10.72 9.67 7.26
N LEU A 201 10.55 8.44 6.79
CA LEU A 201 10.02 8.13 5.48
C LEU A 201 8.50 7.98 5.57
N THR A 202 7.75 8.65 4.69
CA THR A 202 6.30 8.43 4.64
C THR A 202 6.01 7.03 4.09
N ILE A 203 5.12 6.29 4.76
CA ILE A 203 4.71 4.93 4.36
C ILE A 203 3.20 4.80 4.15
N ALA A 204 2.43 5.83 4.52
CA ALA A 204 1.03 5.92 4.16
C ALA A 204 0.68 7.39 3.95
N ALA A 205 -0.06 7.68 2.88
CA ALA A 205 -0.45 9.04 2.54
C ALA A 205 -1.85 9.09 1.90
N ALA A 206 -2.52 10.22 2.12
CA ALA A 206 -3.85 10.49 1.59
C ALA A 206 -3.87 11.76 0.73
N SER A 207 -4.76 11.78 -0.25
CA SER A 207 -5.11 12.97 -1.03
C SER A 207 -6.63 13.07 -1.14
N GLU A 208 -7.20 14.24 -0.81
CA GLU A 208 -8.64 14.46 -0.66
C GLU A 208 -9.17 15.63 -1.53
N ILE A 209 -8.78 15.69 -2.81
CA ILE A 209 -9.18 16.81 -3.69
C ILE A 209 -10.69 16.79 -3.97
N ASN A 210 -11.18 15.68 -4.54
CA ASN A 210 -12.58 15.48 -4.90
C ASN A 210 -13.06 14.15 -4.32
N GLY A 211 -12.36 13.08 -4.68
CA GLY A 211 -12.41 11.77 -4.04
C GLY A 211 -11.22 11.57 -3.12
N ARG A 212 -11.07 10.36 -2.58
CA ARG A 212 -9.99 10.00 -1.67
C ARG A 212 -9.08 8.98 -2.31
N LEU A 213 -7.81 9.34 -2.50
CA LEU A 213 -6.75 8.39 -2.80
C LEU A 213 -5.99 8.14 -1.50
N PHE A 214 -5.94 6.88 -1.07
CA PHE A 214 -5.10 6.45 0.04
C PHE A 214 -4.09 5.42 -0.47
N VAL A 215 -2.81 5.72 -0.29
CA VAL A 215 -1.70 4.87 -0.71
C VAL A 215 -0.95 4.42 0.53
N ILE A 216 -0.73 3.11 0.64
CA ILE A 216 0.19 2.49 1.59
C ILE A 216 1.28 1.85 0.75
#